data_AF-A0A667YKF8-F1
#
_entry.id   AF-A0A667YKF8-F1
#
_cell.length_a   1.000
_cell.length_b   1.000
_cell.length_c   1.000
_cell.angle_alpha   90.00
_cell.angle_beta   90.00
_cell.angle_gamma   90.00
#
_symmetry.space_group_name_H-M   'P 1'
#
loop_
_entity.id
_entity.type
_entity.pdbx_description
1 polymer ?
#
loop_
_entity_poly.entity_id
_entity_poly.type
_entity_poly.pdbx_seq_one_letter_code
_entity_poly.pdbx_strand_id
1 'polypeptide(L)'
;MFISDKTEKYLERIVNLLLSLCGRLSRIDRALLALHSDSQSEEARSQLLAQTEDARELKENLERRQRVVHAVLSGRLAAPQLHDYRRFVAAKPSLLIRRRHLDDLIRQGEERLARLTESLPPPEERSL
;
A
#
# COMPACT_ATOMS: atom_id res chain seq x y z
N MET A 1 6.90 1.75 27.13
CA MET A 1 7.51 2.12 25.83
C MET A 1 7.49 0.98 24.81
N PHE A 2 7.81 -0.28 25.18
CA PHE A 2 7.89 -1.43 24.25
C PHE A 2 6.59 -1.93 23.60
N ILE A 3 5.42 -1.69 24.21
CA ILE A 3 4.13 -2.18 23.67
C ILE A 3 3.63 -1.29 22.52
N SER A 4 3.92 0.02 22.57
CA SER A 4 3.51 1.00 21.55
C SER A 4 4.27 0.80 20.24
N ASP A 5 5.56 0.47 20.30
CA ASP A 5 6.41 0.22 19.12
C ASP A 5 6.01 -1.06 18.37
N LYS A 6 5.54 -2.09 19.09
CA LYS A 6 5.02 -3.33 18.49
C LYS A 6 3.69 -3.14 17.77
N THR A 7 2.76 -2.40 18.37
CA THR A 7 1.45 -2.12 17.74
C THR A 7 1.60 -1.19 16.53
N GLU A 8 2.55 -0.26 16.60
CA GLU A 8 2.85 0.65 15.50
C GLU A 8 3.46 -0.07 14.29
N LYS A 9 4.43 -0.96 14.51
CA LYS A 9 5.01 -1.83 13.49
C LYS A 9 3.99 -2.81 12.90
N TYR A 10 3.03 -3.28 13.70
CA TYR A 10 1.97 -4.17 13.25
C TYR A 10 0.99 -3.45 12.31
N LEU A 11 0.59 -2.22 12.66
CA LEU A 11 -0.28 -1.40 11.83
C LEU A 11 0.38 -1.08 10.47
N GLU A 12 1.67 -0.72 10.49
CA GLU A 12 2.43 -0.46 9.27
C GLU A 12 2.53 -1.69 8.37
N ARG A 13 2.75 -2.88 8.93
CA ARG A 13 2.72 -4.13 8.16
C ARG A 13 1.37 -4.39 7.51
N ILE A 14 0.27 -4.19 8.24
CA ILE A 14 -1.08 -4.37 7.69
C ILE A 14 -1.36 -3.36 6.57
N VAL A 15 -1.08 -2.08 6.79
CA VAL A 15 -1.32 -1.04 5.77
C VAL A 15 -0.44 -1.28 4.53
N ASN A 16 0.83 -1.64 4.71
CA ASN A 16 1.71 -1.98 3.58
C ASN A 16 1.23 -3.21 2.83
N LEU A 17 0.68 -4.21 3.51
CA LEU A 17 0.10 -5.38 2.88
C LEU A 17 -1.15 -4.99 2.08
N LEU A 18 -2.12 -4.31 2.70
CA LEU A 18 -3.35 -3.85 2.04
C LEU A 18 -3.06 -3.05 0.78
N LEU A 19 -2.10 -2.12 0.85
CA LEU A 19 -1.72 -1.30 -0.30
C LEU A 19 -0.96 -2.08 -1.37
N SER A 20 -0.19 -3.09 -0.98
CA SER A 20 0.44 -4.00 -1.93
C SER A 20 -0.59 -4.81 -2.69
N LEU A 21 -1.63 -5.25 -1.98
CA LEU A 21 -2.74 -5.99 -2.56
C LEU A 21 -3.57 -5.09 -3.48
N CYS A 22 -3.96 -3.88 -3.05
CA CYS A 22 -4.66 -2.93 -3.92
C CYS A 22 -3.86 -2.56 -5.18
N GLY A 23 -2.54 -2.33 -5.05
CA GLY A 23 -1.68 -2.04 -6.21
C GLY A 23 -1.46 -3.23 -7.13
N ARG A 24 -1.45 -4.47 -6.61
CA ARG A 24 -1.49 -5.68 -7.43
C ARG A 24 -2.84 -5.83 -8.12
N LEU A 25 -3.94 -5.50 -7.43
CA LEU A 25 -5.28 -5.53 -7.98
C LEU A 25 -5.42 -4.61 -9.18
N SER A 26 -5.09 -3.33 -9.04
CA SER A 26 -5.20 -2.39 -10.16
C SER A 26 -4.28 -2.74 -11.34
N ARG A 27 -3.11 -3.34 -11.07
CA ARG A 27 -2.22 -3.82 -12.15
C ARG A 27 -2.82 -5.00 -12.87
N ILE A 28 -3.43 -5.93 -12.14
CA ILE A 28 -4.04 -7.07 -12.78
C ILE A 28 -5.40 -6.70 -13.39
N ASP A 29 -6.24 -5.84 -12.81
CA ASP A 29 -7.43 -5.29 -13.49
C ASP A 29 -7.07 -4.65 -14.84
N ARG A 30 -5.96 -3.91 -14.89
CA ARG A 30 -5.42 -3.37 -16.15
C ARG A 30 -4.92 -4.45 -17.10
N ALA A 31 -4.24 -5.48 -16.59
CA ALA A 31 -3.81 -6.62 -17.39
C ALA A 31 -4.99 -7.47 -17.87
N LEU A 32 -6.05 -7.62 -17.07
CA LEU A 32 -7.30 -8.33 -17.37
C LEU A 32 -8.12 -7.59 -18.43
N LEU A 33 -8.15 -6.25 -18.36
CA LEU A 33 -8.70 -5.41 -19.42
C LEU A 33 -7.91 -5.57 -20.74
N ALA A 34 -6.60 -5.80 -20.67
CA ALA A 34 -5.76 -6.08 -21.84
C ALA A 34 -5.85 -7.55 -22.32
N LEU A 35 -6.08 -8.50 -21.41
CA LEU A 35 -6.18 -9.95 -21.63
C LEU A 35 -7.60 -10.44 -21.96
N HIS A 36 -8.62 -9.57 -21.93
CA HIS A 36 -9.86 -9.84 -22.67
C HIS A 36 -9.63 -10.01 -24.19
N SER A 37 -8.37 -9.85 -24.66
CA SER A 37 -7.91 -10.28 -25.98
C SER A 37 -7.28 -11.69 -26.03
N ASP A 38 -6.82 -12.31 -24.93
CA ASP A 38 -6.36 -13.71 -24.99
C ASP A 38 -6.22 -14.46 -23.65
N SER A 39 -6.47 -15.75 -23.75
CA SER A 39 -6.87 -16.78 -22.78
C SER A 39 -5.90 -17.19 -21.64
N GLN A 40 -5.21 -16.26 -20.96
CA GLN A 40 -4.34 -16.55 -19.79
C GLN A 40 -4.85 -16.03 -18.41
N SER A 41 -6.15 -15.76 -18.25
CA SER A 41 -6.64 -14.72 -17.33
C SER A 41 -7.40 -15.17 -16.05
N GLU A 42 -7.99 -16.36 -15.97
CA GLU A 42 -8.99 -16.66 -14.91
C GLU A 42 -8.40 -17.06 -13.53
N GLU A 43 -7.23 -17.71 -13.49
CA GLU A 43 -6.57 -18.09 -12.22
C GLU A 43 -5.97 -16.87 -11.51
N ALA A 44 -5.34 -15.96 -12.28
CA ALA A 44 -4.84 -14.69 -11.77
C ALA A 44 -5.99 -13.82 -11.23
N ARG A 45 -7.13 -13.83 -11.91
CA ARG A 45 -8.36 -13.15 -11.48
C ARG A 45 -8.90 -13.73 -10.17
N SER A 46 -8.98 -15.04 -10.06
CA SER A 46 -9.45 -15.72 -8.85
C SER A 46 -8.54 -15.43 -7.65
N GLN A 47 -7.22 -15.40 -7.85
CA GLN A 47 -6.26 -15.07 -6.80
C GLN A 47 -6.39 -13.63 -6.29
N LEU A 48 -6.75 -12.68 -7.14
CA LEU A 48 -7.00 -11.30 -6.73
C LEU A 48 -8.28 -11.12 -5.95
N LEU A 49 -9.34 -11.79 -6.37
CA LEU A 49 -10.61 -11.74 -5.67
C LEU A 49 -10.42 -12.27 -4.24
N ALA A 50 -9.72 -13.39 -4.08
CA ALA A 50 -9.33 -13.91 -2.76
C ALA A 50 -8.50 -12.89 -1.95
N GLN A 51 -7.49 -12.28 -2.58
CA GLN A 51 -6.67 -11.24 -1.93
C GLN A 51 -7.47 -9.99 -1.52
N THR A 52 -8.53 -9.65 -2.27
CA THR A 52 -9.42 -8.52 -1.93
C THR A 52 -10.22 -8.85 -0.69
N GLU A 53 -10.76 -10.06 -0.61
CA GLU A 53 -11.56 -10.46 0.54
C GLU A 53 -10.68 -10.57 1.80
N ASP A 54 -9.48 -11.16 1.69
CA ASP A 54 -8.50 -11.17 2.78
C ASP A 54 -8.17 -9.74 3.26
N ALA A 55 -7.98 -8.80 2.33
CA ALA A 55 -7.75 -7.40 2.64
C ALA A 55 -8.95 -6.75 3.34
N ARG A 56 -10.17 -7.10 2.93
CA ARG A 56 -11.43 -6.63 3.54
C ARG A 56 -11.56 -7.11 4.98
N GLU A 57 -11.33 -8.40 5.22
CA GLU A 57 -11.38 -8.99 6.55
C GLU A 57 -10.32 -8.40 7.49
N LEU A 58 -9.09 -8.20 6.99
CA LEU A 58 -8.03 -7.55 7.75
C LEU A 58 -8.41 -6.12 8.17
N LYS A 59 -9.03 -5.35 7.27
CA LYS A 59 -9.53 -4.00 7.57
C LYS A 59 -10.59 -4.05 8.68
N GLU A 60 -11.58 -4.92 8.56
CA GLU A 60 -12.63 -5.07 9.58
C GLU A 60 -12.05 -5.50 10.94
N ASN A 61 -11.07 -6.40 10.95
CA ASN A 61 -10.38 -6.81 12.17
C ASN A 61 -9.64 -5.63 12.83
N LEU A 62 -8.95 -4.83 12.01
CA LEU A 62 -8.25 -3.63 12.47
C LEU A 62 -9.22 -2.61 13.08
N GLU A 63 -10.36 -2.37 12.44
CA GLU A 63 -11.39 -1.46 12.94
C GLU A 63 -11.99 -1.94 14.27
N ARG A 64 -12.23 -3.26 14.43
CA ARG A 64 -12.66 -3.84 15.71
C ARG A 64 -11.62 -3.61 16.80
N ARG A 65 -10.35 -3.87 16.52
CA ARG A 65 -9.25 -3.66 17.49
C ARG A 65 -9.07 -2.18 17.83
N GLN A 66 -9.17 -1.29 16.86
CA GLN A 66 -9.11 0.16 17.09
C GLN A 66 -10.21 0.62 18.04
N ARG A 67 -11.44 0.11 17.89
CA ARG A 67 -12.54 0.39 18.83
C ARG A 67 -12.21 -0.06 20.25
N VAL A 68 -11.66 -1.26 20.42
CA VAL A 68 -11.25 -1.78 21.73
C VAL A 68 -10.14 -0.91 22.36
N VAL A 69 -9.11 -0.57 21.58
CA VAL A 69 -8.01 0.28 22.07
C VAL A 69 -8.55 1.66 22.46
N HIS A 70 -9.41 2.26 21.65
CA HIS A 70 -10.03 3.54 21.97
C HIS A 70 -10.80 3.48 23.30
N ALA A 71 -11.60 2.43 23.52
CA ALA A 71 -12.36 2.25 24.76
C ALA A 71 -11.44 2.13 26.00
N VAL A 72 -10.32 1.42 25.88
CA VAL A 72 -9.33 1.32 26.96
C VAL A 72 -8.66 2.66 27.23
N LEU A 73 -8.30 3.41 26.18
CA LEU A 73 -7.62 4.69 26.31
C LEU A 73 -8.55 5.80 26.86
N SER A 74 -9.85 5.77 26.54
CA SER A 74 -10.79 6.74 27.08
C SER A 74 -10.94 6.69 28.61
N GLY A 75 -10.63 5.55 29.24
CA GLY A 75 -10.61 5.42 30.70
C GLY A 75 -9.27 5.78 31.36
N ARG A 76 -8.23 6.14 30.59
CA ARG A 76 -6.86 6.32 31.08
C ARG A 76 -6.23 7.66 30.68
N LEU A 77 -6.68 8.26 29.59
CA LEU A 77 -6.09 9.48 29.03
C LEU A 77 -6.98 10.69 29.28
N ALA A 78 -6.35 11.86 29.46
CA ALA A 78 -7.05 13.14 29.44
C ALA A 78 -7.56 13.46 28.03
N ALA A 79 -8.60 14.31 27.95
CA ALA A 79 -9.24 14.66 26.69
C ALA A 79 -8.28 15.16 25.59
N PRO A 80 -7.25 16.00 25.87
CA PRO A 80 -6.28 16.40 24.85
C PRO A 80 -5.46 15.23 24.31
N GLN A 81 -5.01 14.33 25.18
CA GLN A 81 -4.21 13.16 24.79
C GLN A 81 -5.04 12.17 23.96
N LEU A 82 -6.33 12.01 24.31
CA LEU A 82 -7.25 11.19 23.53
C LEU A 82 -7.54 11.80 22.15
N HIS A 83 -7.65 13.13 22.07
CA HIS A 83 -7.76 13.85 20.80
C HIS A 83 -6.53 13.63 19.91
N ASP A 84 -5.33 13.79 20.46
CA ASP A 84 -4.07 13.57 19.75
C ASP A 84 -3.96 12.12 19.23
N TYR A 85 -4.31 11.15 20.07
CA TYR A 85 -4.38 9.74 19.66
C TYR A 85 -5.33 9.54 18.46
N ARG A 86 -6.55 10.09 18.51
CA ARG A 86 -7.53 9.96 17.42
C ARG A 86 -7.02 10.59 16.13
N ARG A 87 -6.43 11.79 16.22
CA ARG A 87 -5.85 12.48 15.07
C ARG A 87 -4.70 11.67 14.46
N PHE A 88 -3.82 11.12 15.28
CA PHE A 88 -2.70 10.30 14.84
C PHE A 88 -3.18 9.04 14.10
N VAL A 89 -4.09 8.27 14.70
CA VAL A 89 -4.61 7.03 14.09
C VAL A 89 -5.38 7.31 12.79
N ALA A 90 -6.11 8.43 12.72
CA ALA A 90 -6.83 8.82 11.49
C ALA A 90 -5.88 9.26 10.36
N ALA A 91 -4.80 9.98 10.68
CA ALA A 91 -3.87 10.52 9.68
C ALA A 91 -2.84 9.48 9.19
N LYS A 92 -2.45 8.52 10.03
CA LYS A 92 -1.37 7.58 9.70
C LYS A 92 -1.60 6.78 8.40
N PRO A 93 -2.79 6.21 8.13
CA PRO A 93 -3.04 5.47 6.89
C PRO A 93 -2.89 6.34 5.63
N SER A 94 -3.42 7.56 5.62
CA SER A 94 -3.36 8.44 4.45
C SER A 94 -1.92 8.86 4.13
N LEU A 95 -1.11 9.11 5.16
CA LEU A 95 0.32 9.40 4.98
C LEU A 95 1.09 8.22 4.40
N LEU A 96 0.82 6.99 4.87
CA LEU A 96 1.46 5.78 4.34
C LEU A 96 1.09 5.52 2.88
N ILE A 97 -0.19 5.74 2.51
CA ILE A 97 -0.66 5.68 1.11
C ILE A 97 0.12 6.66 0.24
N ARG A 98 0.22 7.91 0.69
CA ARG A 98 0.91 8.96 -0.06
C ARG A 98 2.38 8.67 -0.21
N ARG A 99 3.06 8.19 0.84
CA ARG A 99 4.47 7.78 0.77
C ARG A 99 4.67 6.70 -0.29
N ARG A 100 3.88 5.63 -0.25
CA ARG A 100 4.00 4.53 -1.21
C ARG A 100 3.75 4.97 -2.65
N HIS A 101 2.79 5.87 -2.85
CA HIS A 101 2.55 6.44 -4.17
C HIS A 101 3.76 7.21 -4.70
N LEU A 102 4.44 7.98 -3.84
CA LEU A 102 5.68 8.66 -4.21
C LEU A 102 6.80 7.65 -4.54
N ASP A 103 6.95 6.60 -3.74
CA ASP A 103 7.94 5.53 -3.99
C ASP A 103 7.69 4.86 -5.36
N ASP A 104 6.43 4.57 -5.71
CA ASP A 104 6.06 3.99 -7.01
C ASP A 104 6.37 4.93 -8.18
N LEU A 105 6.15 6.25 -8.01
CA LEU A 105 6.47 7.24 -9.03
C LEU A 105 7.98 7.37 -9.23
N ILE A 106 8.77 7.35 -8.15
CA ILE A 106 10.23 7.36 -8.21
C ILE A 106 10.71 6.14 -8.99
N ARG A 107 10.25 4.94 -8.61
CA ARG A 107 10.62 3.69 -9.27
C ARG A 107 10.30 3.70 -10.77
N GLN A 108 9.13 4.21 -11.16
CA GLN A 108 8.78 4.36 -12.58
C GLN A 108 9.66 5.38 -13.30
N GLY A 109 10.11 6.43 -12.61
CA GLY A 109 11.11 7.37 -13.13
C GLY A 109 12.44 6.67 -13.43
N GLU A 110 12.95 5.93 -12.45
CA GLU A 110 14.21 5.18 -12.56
C GLU A 110 14.16 4.13 -13.68
N GLU A 111 13.07 3.35 -13.76
CA GLU A 111 12.86 2.37 -14.83
C GLU A 111 12.84 3.02 -16.22
N ARG A 112 12.28 4.23 -16.35
CA ARG A 112 12.28 4.97 -17.63
C ARG A 112 13.67 5.47 -17.98
N LEU A 113 14.40 6.02 -17.02
CA LEU A 113 15.77 6.49 -17.22
C LEU A 113 16.72 5.35 -17.63
N ALA A 114 16.58 4.18 -17.00
CA ALA A 114 17.36 2.99 -17.35
C ALA A 114 17.13 2.59 -18.82
N ARG A 115 15.87 2.44 -19.25
CA ARG A 115 15.52 2.10 -20.64
C ARG A 115 16.02 3.13 -21.65
N LEU A 116 15.90 4.43 -21.32
CA LEU A 116 16.42 5.49 -22.18
C LEU A 116 17.93 5.39 -22.34
N THR A 117 18.64 5.14 -21.24
CA THR A 117 20.10 4.98 -21.25
C THR A 117 20.52 3.76 -22.07
N GLU A 118 19.82 2.64 -21.94
CA GLU A 118 20.04 1.43 -22.75
C GLU A 118 19.76 1.64 -24.24
N SER A 119 18.84 2.55 -24.59
CA SER A 119 18.49 2.87 -25.98
C SER A 119 19.42 3.88 -26.66
N LEU A 120 20.34 4.50 -25.92
CA LEU A 120 21.29 5.47 -26.49
C LEU A 120 22.40 4.72 -27.26
N PRO A 121 22.74 5.17 -28.49
CA PRO A 121 23.85 4.60 -29.22
C PRO A 121 25.18 4.85 -28.49
N PRO A 122 26.19 3.98 -28.68
CA PRO A 122 27.50 4.15 -28.09
C PRO A 122 28.11 5.51 -28.52
N PRO A 123 28.98 6.10 -27.69
CA PRO A 123 29.48 7.47 -27.88
C PRO A 123 30.24 7.71 -29.20
N GLU A 124 30.60 6.67 -29.96
CA GLU A 124 31.32 6.77 -31.23
C GLU A 124 30.42 7.16 -32.43
N GLU A 125 29.09 7.02 -32.34
CA GLU A 125 28.17 7.41 -33.44
C GLU A 125 27.73 8.88 -33.39
N ARG A 126 28.18 9.66 -32.39
CA ARG A 126 27.80 11.08 -32.23
C ARG A 126 28.70 12.07 -32.99
N SER A 127 29.69 11.58 -33.72
CA SER A 127 30.64 12.39 -34.50
C SER A 127 30.75 11.89 -35.95
N LEU A 128 29.68 12.03 -36.72
CA LEU A 128 29.69 12.07 -38.19
C LEU A 128 28.70 13.13 -38.69
#